data_AF-A0ABD4DPJ7-F1
#
_entry.id   AF-A0ABD4DPJ7-F1
#
_cell.length_a   1.000
_cell.length_b   1.000
_cell.length_c   1.000
_cell.angle_alpha   90.00
_cell.angle_beta   90.00
_cell.angle_gamma   90.00
#
_symmetry.space_group_name_H-M   'P 1'
#
loop_
_entity.id
_entity.type
_entity.pdbx_description
1 polymer ?
#
loop_
_entity_poly.entity_id
_entity_poly.type
_entity_poly.pdbx_seq_one_letter_code
_entity_poly.pdbx_strand_id
1 'polypeptide(L)'
;MKTKYVKVPVSERLPKDRNDVIVIDEYGQSGEAFFMKNEEWHVYNRDVVNGNIDFWLEEKEDHSEEMLSLLEELISENSWENTWSDKKEKAKQLINKVKDNGARI
;
A
#
# COMPACT_ATOMS: atom_id res chain seq x y z
N MET A 1 -9.99 -2.52 12.38
CA MET A 1 -8.70 -2.90 11.76
C MET A 1 -8.00 -1.62 11.34
N LYS A 2 -6.69 -1.52 11.54
CA LYS A 2 -5.91 -0.38 11.03
C LYS A 2 -5.55 -0.62 9.57
N THR A 3 -5.62 0.43 8.77
CA THR A 3 -5.28 0.41 7.35
C THR A 3 -4.24 1.46 7.05
N LYS A 4 -3.51 1.26 5.97
CA LYS A 4 -2.51 2.20 5.45
C LYS A 4 -2.61 2.30 3.95
N TYR A 5 -2.17 3.43 3.41
CA TYR A 5 -2.05 3.61 1.97
C TYR A 5 -0.68 3.16 1.48
N VAL A 6 -0.67 2.32 0.45
CA VAL A 6 0.56 1.91 -0.24
C VAL A 6 0.56 2.40 -1.68
N LYS A 7 1.73 2.75 -2.20
CA LYS A 7 1.92 3.12 -3.61
C LYS A 7 1.93 1.86 -4.46
N VAL A 8 1.09 1.80 -5.48
CA VAL A 8 0.98 0.70 -6.44
C VAL A 8 1.16 1.25 -7.85
N PRO A 9 1.89 0.57 -8.76
CA PRO A 9 2.03 0.99 -10.15
C PRO A 9 0.67 1.13 -10.86
N VAL A 10 0.57 2.14 -11.70
CA VAL A 10 -0.67 2.58 -12.34
C VAL A 10 -1.13 1.61 -13.44
N SER A 11 -0.19 0.99 -14.16
CA SER A 11 -0.45 0.07 -15.29
C SER A 11 -1.33 -1.14 -14.96
N GLU A 12 -1.47 -1.53 -13.69
CA GLU A 12 -2.31 -2.67 -13.30
C GLU A 12 -3.78 -2.30 -13.02
N ARG A 13 -4.09 -1.02 -12.75
CA ARG A 13 -5.34 -0.67 -12.03
C ARG A 13 -6.03 0.61 -12.47
N LEU A 14 -5.61 1.20 -13.58
CA LEU A 14 -6.28 2.41 -14.06
C LEU A 14 -7.79 2.20 -14.26
N PRO A 15 -8.62 3.12 -13.77
CA PRO A 15 -10.05 3.08 -14.03
C PRO A 15 -10.32 2.97 -15.52
N LYS A 16 -11.14 2.00 -15.91
CA LYS A 16 -11.55 1.87 -17.32
C LYS A 16 -12.46 3.01 -17.75
N ASP A 17 -13.15 3.66 -16.82
CA ASP A 17 -14.06 4.76 -17.10
C ASP A 17 -13.64 6.02 -16.33
N ARG A 18 -14.21 7.17 -16.71
CA ARG A 18 -13.91 8.45 -16.05
C ARG A 18 -14.28 8.37 -14.57
N ASN A 19 -13.31 8.66 -13.71
CA ASN A 19 -13.50 8.75 -12.27
C ASN A 19 -12.91 10.06 -11.75
N ASP A 20 -13.64 10.69 -10.84
CA ASP A 20 -13.13 11.79 -10.03
C ASP A 20 -12.25 11.22 -8.91
N VAL A 21 -11.06 11.78 -8.76
CA VAL A 21 -10.00 11.29 -7.88
C VAL A 21 -9.33 12.47 -7.17
N ILE A 22 -8.69 12.18 -6.04
CA ILE A 22 -7.81 13.14 -5.38
C ILE A 22 -6.38 12.82 -5.83
N VAL A 23 -5.69 13.81 -6.37
CA VAL A 23 -4.26 13.74 -6.68
C VAL A 23 -3.47 14.47 -5.61
N ILE A 24 -2.25 13.99 -5.35
CA ILE A 24 -1.31 14.61 -4.41
C ILE A 24 -0.02 14.85 -5.19
N ASP A 25 0.43 16.11 -5.26
CA ASP A 25 1.67 16.47 -5.94
C ASP A 25 2.91 16.11 -5.12
N GLU A 26 4.10 16.29 -5.72
CA GLU A 26 5.38 16.00 -5.07
C GLU A 26 5.66 16.85 -3.81
N TYR A 27 4.94 17.97 -3.65
CA TYR A 27 5.00 18.84 -2.48
C TYR A 27 3.94 18.49 -1.43
N GLY A 28 3.16 17.43 -1.65
CA GLY A 28 2.11 16.98 -0.74
C GLY A 28 0.80 17.79 -0.83
N GLN A 29 0.64 18.64 -1.86
CA GLN A 29 -0.60 19.39 -2.03
C GLN A 29 -1.64 18.55 -2.77
N SER A 30 -2.86 18.54 -2.24
CA SER A 30 -3.97 17.81 -2.82
C SER A 30 -4.80 18.65 -3.79
N GLY A 31 -5.38 18.00 -4.78
CA GLY A 31 -6.32 18.59 -5.72
C GLY A 31 -7.34 17.56 -6.21
N GLU A 32 -8.51 18.04 -6.62
CA GLU A 32 -9.50 17.22 -7.30
C GLU A 32 -9.13 17.12 -8.78
N ALA A 33 -9.12 15.90 -9.32
CA ALA A 33 -8.85 15.61 -10.70
C ALA A 33 -9.83 14.58 -11.25
N PHE A 34 -9.87 14.42 -12.57
CA PHE A 34 -10.51 13.27 -13.18
C PHE A 34 -9.53 12.52 -14.10
N PHE A 35 -9.73 11.21 -14.16
CA PHE A 35 -8.96 10.30 -14.99
C PHE A 35 -9.67 10.02 -16.32
N MET A 36 -8.92 9.94 -17.43
CA MET A 36 -9.43 9.54 -18.75
C MET A 36 -8.78 8.23 -19.22
N LYS A 37 -9.48 7.50 -20.11
CA LYS A 37 -9.08 6.17 -20.64
C LYS A 37 -7.66 6.07 -21.22
N ASN A 38 -7.03 7.19 -21.54
CA ASN A 38 -5.71 7.30 -22.15
C ASN A 38 -4.57 7.56 -21.15
N GLU A 39 -4.78 7.27 -19.86
CA GLU A 39 -3.78 7.49 -18.79
C GLU A 39 -3.53 8.97 -18.45
N GLU A 40 -4.26 9.89 -19.09
CA GLU A 40 -4.20 11.31 -18.79
C GLU A 40 -5.12 11.66 -17.62
N TRP A 41 -4.64 12.55 -16.74
CA TRP A 41 -5.44 13.16 -15.70
C TRP A 41 -5.47 14.68 -15.85
N HIS A 42 -6.57 15.27 -15.38
CA HIS A 42 -6.77 16.72 -15.38
C HIS A 42 -7.26 17.19 -14.02
N VAL A 43 -6.56 18.15 -13.41
CA VAL A 43 -7.00 18.81 -12.17
C VAL A 43 -8.03 19.90 -12.47
N TYR A 44 -9.10 19.94 -11.67
CA TYR A 44 -10.20 20.88 -11.84
C TYR A 44 -9.83 22.35 -11.54
N ASN A 45 -8.82 22.62 -10.72
CA ASN A 45 -8.72 23.90 -9.99
C ASN A 45 -7.31 24.55 -9.94
N ARG A 46 -6.38 24.14 -10.81
CA ARG A 46 -5.11 24.85 -11.04
C ARG A 46 -4.91 24.99 -12.53
N ASP A 47 -4.31 26.09 -12.97
CA ASP A 47 -3.91 26.37 -14.36
C ASP A 47 -3.54 25.07 -15.08
N VAL A 48 -4.44 24.56 -15.92
CA VAL A 48 -4.50 23.19 -16.47
C VAL A 48 -3.18 22.42 -16.34
N VAL A 49 -2.97 21.81 -15.16
CA VAL A 49 -1.80 20.96 -14.93
C VAL A 49 -2.16 19.58 -15.44
N ASN A 50 -1.47 19.16 -16.49
CA ASN A 50 -1.47 17.80 -16.98
C ASN A 50 -0.20 17.09 -16.51
N GLY A 51 -0.30 15.78 -16.30
CA GLY A 51 0.84 14.96 -15.92
C GLY A 51 0.55 13.50 -16.15
N ASN A 52 1.54 12.66 -15.85
CA ASN A 52 1.38 11.23 -15.77
C ASN A 52 1.24 10.83 -14.30
N ILE A 53 0.46 9.80 -14.01
CA ILE A 53 0.38 9.24 -12.67
C ILE A 53 1.43 8.13 -12.57
N ASP A 54 2.40 8.29 -11.66
CA ASP A 54 3.40 7.24 -11.44
C ASP A 54 2.86 6.12 -10.54
N PHE A 55 2.04 6.49 -9.53
CA PHE A 55 1.54 5.57 -8.51
C PHE A 55 0.10 5.87 -8.10
N TRP A 56 -0.63 4.81 -7.78
CA TRP A 56 -1.94 4.86 -7.13
C TRP A 56 -1.82 4.55 -5.63
N LEU A 57 -2.60 5.22 -4.79
CA LEU A 57 -2.67 4.91 -3.36
C LEU A 57 -3.82 3.92 -3.10
N GLU A 58 -3.47 2.75 -2.60
CA GLU A 58 -4.43 1.71 -2.24
C GLU A 58 -4.45 1.50 -0.73
N GLU A 59 -5.65 1.45 -0.17
CA GLU A 59 -5.86 1.08 1.22
C GLU A 59 -5.59 -0.42 1.39
N LYS A 60 -4.63 -0.76 2.24
CA LYS A 60 -4.31 -2.14 2.63
C LYS A 60 -4.31 -2.30 4.14
N GLU A 61 -4.56 -3.53 4.59
CA GLU A 61 -4.48 -3.89 6.00
C GLU A 61 -3.06 -3.63 6.55
N ASP A 62 -2.99 -2.95 7.69
CA ASP A 62 -1.73 -2.68 8.36
C ASP A 62 -1.45 -3.73 9.43
N HIS A 63 -0.58 -4.69 9.10
CA HIS A 63 -0.13 -5.75 10.00
C HIS A 63 1.12 -5.37 10.83
N SER A 64 1.44 -4.08 10.94
CA SER A 64 2.63 -3.59 11.64
C SER A 64 2.66 -3.99 13.12
N GLU A 65 1.54 -3.89 13.82
CA GLU A 65 1.40 -4.28 15.23
C GLU A 65 1.52 -5.80 15.43
N GLU A 66 0.89 -6.60 14.57
CA GLU A 66 1.02 -8.07 14.59
C GLU A 66 2.48 -8.51 14.39
N MET A 67 3.18 -7.84 13.46
CA MET A 67 4.59 -8.11 13.20
C MET A 67 5.48 -7.74 14.39
N LEU A 68 5.26 -6.54 14.97
CA LEU A 68 6.04 -6.09 16.12
C LEU A 68 5.85 -7.01 17.32
N SER A 69 4.61 -7.39 17.63
CA SER A 69 4.30 -8.30 18.73
C SER A 69 4.97 -9.67 18.56
N LEU A 70 4.97 -10.23 17.35
CA LEU A 70 5.66 -11.51 17.08
C LEU A 70 7.19 -11.38 17.24
N LEU A 71 7.78 -10.26 16.82
CA LEU A 71 9.22 -10.02 16.99
C LEU A 71 9.60 -9.86 18.46
N GLU A 72 8.79 -9.16 19.26
CA GLU A 72 8.98 -9.05 20.71
C GLU A 72 8.84 -10.43 21.40
N GLU A 73 7.89 -11.26 20.97
CA GLU A 73 7.73 -12.65 21.45
C GLU A 73 8.92 -13.54 21.08
N LEU A 74 9.56 -13.30 19.93
CA LEU A 74 10.77 -14.01 19.51
C LEU A 74 12.01 -13.57 20.31
N ILE A 75 12.11 -12.29 20.65
CA ILE A 75 13.24 -11.74 21.41
C ILE A 75 13.16 -12.10 22.90
N SER A 76 11.96 -12.17 23.47
CA SER A 76 11.75 -12.41 24.91
C SER A 76 11.88 -13.87 25.34
N GLU A 77 11.78 -14.83 24.41
CA GLU A 77 11.89 -16.27 24.74
C GLU A 77 13.34 -16.80 24.65
N ASN A 78 13.91 -17.13 25.80
CA ASN A 78 15.21 -17.82 25.92
C ASN A 78 15.13 -19.35 25.71
N SER A 79 13.96 -19.90 25.38
CA SER A 79 13.74 -21.35 25.23
C SER A 79 13.46 -21.70 23.77
N TRP A 80 14.42 -22.33 23.10
CA TRP A 80 14.40 -22.53 21.64
C TRP A 80 13.72 -23.84 21.20
N GLU A 81 13.30 -24.72 22.11
CA GLU A 81 13.07 -26.12 21.75
C GLU A 81 11.60 -26.55 21.61
N ASN A 82 10.61 -25.82 22.15
CA ASN A 82 9.21 -26.26 22.10
C ASN A 82 8.23 -25.32 21.35
N THR A 83 8.61 -24.06 21.09
CA THR A 83 7.74 -23.04 20.44
C THR A 83 8.16 -22.67 19.02
N TRP A 84 9.30 -23.18 18.53
CA TRP A 84 9.87 -22.75 17.26
C TRP A 84 9.02 -23.10 16.04
N SER A 85 8.35 -24.25 16.03
CA SER A 85 7.51 -24.68 14.89
C SER A 85 6.31 -23.75 14.67
N ASP A 86 5.58 -23.45 15.73
CA ASP A 86 4.38 -22.60 15.65
C ASP A 86 4.73 -21.15 15.33
N LYS A 87 5.82 -20.64 15.93
CA LYS A 87 6.34 -19.30 15.63
C LYS A 87 6.82 -19.18 14.19
N LYS A 88 7.47 -20.21 13.65
CA LYS A 88 7.89 -20.26 12.25
C LYS A 88 6.70 -20.23 11.30
N GLU A 89 5.61 -20.90 11.64
CA GLU A 89 4.41 -20.89 10.81
C GLU A 89 3.69 -19.54 10.86
N LYS A 90 3.53 -18.93 12.05
CA LYS A 90 3.02 -17.56 12.19
C LYS A 90 3.87 -16.54 11.43
N ALA A 91 5.20 -16.64 11.52
CA ALA A 91 6.12 -15.79 10.79
C ALA A 91 5.96 -15.93 9.27
N LYS A 92 5.82 -17.14 8.74
CA LYS A 92 5.56 -17.35 7.30
C LYS A 92 4.23 -16.72 6.86
N GLN A 93 3.17 -16.88 7.64
CA GLN A 93 1.86 -16.29 7.32
C GLN A 93 1.95 -14.76 7.29
N LEU A 94 2.62 -14.14 8.27
CA LEU A 94 2.87 -12.70 8.31
C LEU A 94 3.75 -12.23 7.14
N ILE A 95 4.81 -12.97 6.81
CA ILE A 95 5.66 -12.67 5.66
C ILE A 95 4.85 -12.71 4.35
N ASN A 96 3.97 -13.69 4.18
CA ASN A 96 3.13 -13.78 2.98
C ASN A 96 2.16 -12.59 2.90
N LYS A 97 1.47 -12.25 3.99
CA LYS A 97 0.61 -11.05 4.06
C LYS A 97 1.36 -9.77 3.69
N VAL A 98 2.60 -9.63 4.16
CA VAL A 98 3.44 -8.44 3.90
C VAL A 98 4.02 -8.44 2.49
N LYS A 99 4.37 -9.62 1.94
CA LYS A 99 4.81 -9.74 0.55
C LYS A 99 3.69 -9.40 -0.41
N ASP A 100 2.45 -9.82 -0.16
CA ASP A 100 1.30 -9.42 -0.96
C ASP A 100 1.07 -7.89 -0.92
N ASN A 101 1.60 -7.20 0.09
CA ASN A 101 1.58 -5.75 0.16
C ASN A 101 2.62 -5.07 -0.75
N GLY A 102 3.76 -5.71 -1.04
CA GLY A 102 4.88 -5.12 -1.79
C GLY A 102 5.33 -5.83 -3.07
N ALA A 103 4.84 -7.04 -3.36
CA ALA A 103 5.23 -7.86 -4.50
C ALA A 103 4.23 -7.76 -5.64
N ARG A 104 4.11 -6.56 -6.21
CA ARG A 104 3.69 -6.35 -7.61
C ARG A 104 4.46 -5.16 -8.14
N ILE A 105 5.67 -5.46 -8.60
CA ILE A 105 6.54 -4.59 -9.40
C ILE A 105 6.63 -5.23 -10.78
#